data_AF-A0ABC8SME9-F1
#
_entry.id   AF-A0ABC8SME9-F1
#
_cell.length_a   1.000
_cell.length_b   1.000
_cell.length_c   1.000
_cell.angle_alpha   90.00
_cell.angle_beta   90.00
_cell.angle_gamma   90.00
#
_symmetry.space_group_name_H-M   'P 1'
#
loop_
_entity.id
_entity.type
_entity.pdbx_description
1 polymer ?
#
loop_
_entity_poly.entity_id
_entity_poly.type
_entity_poly.pdbx_seq_one_letter_code
_entity_poly.pdbx_strand_id
1 'polypeptide(L)'
;MNKKEAELLTLELKGVQPPSRKSRSLKRLRRRAAADTEMVKVNGGSSEEGNLSIKILVPEGYHFSKEATSKFSVEVEPENAALVDPLEGNLTPDGSAVLHFRRSSPSASMGRINCKVYYCKEDEVCLYQSLTFEVPFQDVTPGSTPAEITLPYVVKPKNSPDSLQLPVTH
;
A
#
# COMPACT_ATOMS: atom_id res chain seq x y z
N MET A 1 -27.37 2.81 42.49
CA MET A 1 -27.74 2.76 41.06
C MET A 1 -26.91 1.67 40.40
N ASN A 2 -27.50 0.52 40.06
CA ASN A 2 -26.78 -0.58 39.40
C ASN A 2 -26.81 -0.38 37.87
N LYS A 3 -25.66 -0.08 37.26
CA LYS A 3 -25.46 -0.18 35.81
C LYS A 3 -25.29 -1.65 35.45
N LYS A 4 -26.30 -2.25 34.81
CA LYS A 4 -26.13 -3.53 34.11
C LYS A 4 -25.57 -3.22 32.73
N GLU A 5 -24.36 -3.71 32.45
CA GLU A 5 -23.82 -3.74 31.08
C GLU A 5 -24.71 -4.66 30.23
N ALA A 6 -25.15 -4.17 29.08
CA ALA A 6 -25.92 -4.97 28.14
C ALA A 6 -24.95 -5.86 27.37
N GLU A 7 -24.96 -7.17 27.65
CA GLU A 7 -24.24 -8.15 26.85
C GLU A 7 -24.90 -8.26 25.47
N LEU A 8 -24.12 -7.95 24.43
CA LEU A 8 -24.50 -8.17 23.04
C LEU A 8 -24.38 -9.66 22.71
N LEU A 9 -25.48 -10.39 22.84
CA LEU A 9 -25.58 -11.79 22.39
C LEU A 9 -25.97 -11.83 20.91
N THR A 10 -25.09 -12.36 20.07
CA THR A 10 -25.39 -12.60 18.66
C THR A 10 -26.24 -13.86 18.54
N LEU A 11 -27.41 -13.75 17.90
CA LEU A 11 -28.26 -14.91 17.59
C LEU A 11 -27.61 -15.77 16.52
N GLU A 12 -27.37 -17.05 16.82
CA GLU A 12 -26.83 -18.00 15.85
C GLU A 12 -27.91 -18.40 14.81
N LEU A 13 -27.69 -18.02 13.55
CA LEU A 13 -28.54 -18.44 12.44
C LEU A 13 -28.15 -19.87 12.01
N LYS A 14 -28.96 -20.87 12.38
CA LYS A 14 -28.80 -22.25 11.90
C LYS A 14 -29.02 -22.32 10.38
N GLY A 15 -28.05 -22.88 9.66
CA GLY A 15 -28.17 -23.21 8.24
C GLY A 15 -27.61 -22.16 7.26
N VAL A 16 -27.05 -21.05 7.74
CA VAL A 16 -26.36 -20.09 6.87
C VAL A 16 -24.89 -20.43 6.84
N GLN A 17 -24.40 -20.96 5.71
CA GLN A 17 -22.97 -21.15 5.53
C GLN A 17 -22.29 -19.77 5.53
N PRO A 18 -21.34 -19.51 6.45
CA PRO A 18 -20.58 -18.26 6.44
C PRO A 18 -19.91 -18.11 5.07
N PRO A 19 -19.80 -16.87 4.53
CA PRO A 19 -19.06 -16.66 3.29
C PRO A 19 -17.68 -17.29 3.46
N SER A 20 -17.35 -18.25 2.60
CA SER A 20 -16.06 -18.94 2.63
C SER A 20 -14.98 -17.87 2.69
N ARG A 21 -14.06 -17.96 3.66
CA ARG A 21 -12.86 -17.11 3.68
C ARG A 21 -12.27 -17.20 2.28
N LYS A 22 -12.19 -16.06 1.58
CA LYS A 22 -11.70 -16.03 0.21
C LYS A 22 -10.41 -16.81 0.18
N SER A 23 -10.41 -17.99 -0.45
CA SER A 23 -9.17 -18.60 -0.86
C SER A 23 -8.47 -17.52 -1.68
N ARG A 24 -7.17 -17.31 -1.46
CA ARG A 24 -6.37 -16.52 -2.40
C ARG A 24 -6.36 -17.29 -3.72
N SER A 25 -7.47 -17.25 -4.45
CA SER A 25 -7.65 -17.87 -5.75
C SER A 25 -6.62 -17.22 -6.66
N LEU A 26 -5.77 -18.07 -7.25
CA LEU A 26 -4.79 -17.80 -8.30
C LEU A 26 -4.94 -16.40 -8.89
N LYS A 27 -4.12 -15.46 -8.41
CA LYS A 27 -4.08 -14.10 -8.95
C LYS A 27 -3.83 -14.21 -10.45
N ARG A 28 -4.83 -13.79 -11.22
CA ARG A 28 -4.85 -13.83 -12.68
C ARG A 28 -3.52 -13.30 -13.24
N LEU A 29 -2.92 -14.11 -14.11
CA LEU A 29 -1.71 -13.86 -14.89
C LEU A 29 -1.53 -12.37 -15.23
N ARG A 30 -0.48 -11.75 -14.66
CA ARG A 30 -0.08 -10.34 -14.86
C ARG A 30 -1.24 -9.34 -14.74
N ARG A 31 -1.54 -8.93 -13.52
CA ARG A 31 -2.26 -7.66 -13.28
C ARG A 31 -1.39 -6.54 -13.85
N ARG A 32 -1.61 -6.15 -15.11
CA ARG A 32 -0.96 -4.98 -15.70
C ARG A 32 -1.18 -3.83 -14.72
N ALA A 33 -0.10 -3.14 -14.34
CA ALA A 33 -0.22 -1.88 -13.62
C ALA A 33 -1.24 -1.03 -14.38
N ALA A 34 -2.19 -0.40 -13.66
CA ALA A 34 -3.14 0.49 -14.33
C ALA A 34 -2.34 1.58 -15.05
N ALA A 35 -2.85 2.09 -16.18
CA ALA A 35 -2.12 3.03 -17.03
C ALA A 35 -1.53 4.23 -16.27
N ASP A 36 -2.16 4.62 -15.16
CA ASP A 36 -1.75 5.77 -14.33
C ASP A 36 -1.00 5.38 -13.04
N THR A 37 -0.52 4.14 -12.92
CA THR A 37 0.27 3.71 -11.75
C THR A 37 1.72 4.08 -11.92
N GLU A 38 2.22 4.95 -11.02
CA GLU A 38 3.64 5.25 -10.95
C GLU A 38 4.39 4.03 -10.39
N MET A 39 5.51 3.66 -11.00
CA MET A 39 6.38 2.58 -10.52
C MET A 39 7.72 3.14 -10.06
N VAL A 40 8.13 2.76 -8.85
CA VAL A 40 9.39 3.19 -8.24
C VAL A 40 10.17 1.94 -7.84
N LYS A 41 11.42 1.82 -8.30
CA LYS A 41 12.29 0.69 -7.94
C LYS A 41 13.23 1.09 -6.80
N VAL A 42 13.26 0.31 -5.72
CA VAL A 42 14.13 0.55 -4.55
C VAL A 42 14.89 -0.72 -4.21
N ASN A 43 16.20 -0.64 -3.99
CA ASN A 43 17.00 -1.83 -3.71
C ASN A 43 16.63 -2.45 -2.35
N GLY A 44 16.28 -3.74 -2.35
CA GLY A 44 15.95 -4.53 -1.16
C GLY A 44 17.15 -5.07 -0.38
N GLY A 45 18.34 -5.05 -0.99
CA GLY A 45 19.56 -5.58 -0.40
C GLY A 45 19.58 -7.11 -0.27
N SER A 46 20.44 -7.60 0.63
CA SER A 46 20.69 -9.03 0.86
C SER A 46 20.44 -9.48 2.31
N SER A 47 19.82 -8.64 3.14
CA SER A 47 19.46 -9.01 4.51
C SER A 47 18.38 -10.09 4.55
N GLU A 48 18.45 -10.95 5.56
CA GLU A 48 17.41 -11.95 5.84
C GLU A 48 16.13 -11.32 6.40
N GLU A 49 16.27 -10.26 7.19
CA GLU A 49 15.14 -9.56 7.81
C GLU A 49 15.39 -8.05 7.86
N GLY A 50 14.34 -7.30 8.16
CA GLY A 50 14.43 -5.85 8.28
C GLY A 50 13.07 -5.16 8.20
N ASN A 51 13.11 -3.85 8.03
CA ASN A 51 11.92 -3.02 7.91
C ASN A 51 11.88 -2.32 6.54
N LEU A 52 10.68 -2.26 5.98
CA LEU A 52 10.32 -1.42 4.83
C LEU A 52 9.56 -0.21 5.37
N SER A 53 10.13 0.98 5.21
CA SER A 53 9.55 2.24 5.65
C SER A 53 9.00 3.02 4.45
N ILE A 54 7.69 2.96 4.24
CA ILE A 54 6.99 3.79 3.25
C ILE A 54 7.03 5.24 3.71
N LYS A 55 7.44 6.15 2.82
CA LYS A 55 7.41 7.59 3.09
C LYS A 55 6.95 8.36 1.85
N ILE A 56 5.67 8.69 1.82
CA ILE A 56 5.05 9.41 0.70
C ILE A 56 4.78 10.85 1.13
N LEU A 57 5.31 11.81 0.38
CA LEU A 57 5.06 13.23 0.58
C LEU A 57 4.09 13.74 -0.48
N VAL A 58 3.21 14.65 -0.08
CA VAL A 58 2.36 15.41 -0.99
C VAL A 58 2.95 16.81 -1.23
N PRO A 59 2.61 17.47 -2.35
CA PRO A 59 3.09 18.83 -2.63
C PRO A 59 2.66 19.83 -1.55
N GLU A 60 3.36 20.96 -1.51
CA GLU A 60 2.97 22.08 -0.64
C GLU A 60 1.53 22.53 -0.91
N GLY A 61 0.79 22.82 0.17
CA GLY A 61 -0.63 23.18 0.12
C GLY A 61 -1.59 21.99 -0.02
N TYR A 62 -1.08 20.77 -0.24
CA TYR A 62 -1.89 19.55 -0.22
C TYR A 62 -1.75 18.81 1.12
N HIS A 63 -2.76 18.01 1.44
CA HIS A 63 -2.77 17.09 2.56
C HIS A 63 -3.37 15.73 2.14
N PHE A 64 -3.06 14.68 2.89
CA PHE A 64 -3.75 13.40 2.73
C PHE A 64 -5.23 13.57 3.06
N SER A 65 -6.10 12.94 2.26
CA SER A 65 -7.55 13.04 2.43
C SER A 65 -7.99 12.47 3.77
N LYS A 66 -8.85 13.23 4.48
CA LYS A 66 -9.50 12.76 5.71
C LYS A 66 -10.71 11.87 5.42
N GLU A 67 -11.32 12.05 4.25
CA GLU A 67 -12.53 11.36 3.81
C GLU A 67 -12.21 9.99 3.20
N ALA A 68 -11.11 9.90 2.46
CA ALA A 68 -10.65 8.68 1.81
C ALA A 68 -9.30 8.22 2.38
N THR A 69 -9.32 7.12 3.13
CA THR A 69 -8.10 6.56 3.74
C THR A 69 -7.16 6.00 2.67
N SER A 70 -5.94 6.51 2.63
CA SER A 70 -4.86 5.97 1.79
C SER A 70 -4.39 4.62 2.34
N LYS A 71 -4.07 3.67 1.45
CA LYS A 71 -3.79 2.27 1.82
C LYS A 71 -2.60 1.71 1.07
N PHE A 72 -1.98 0.68 1.65
CA PHE A 72 -0.98 -0.14 0.97
C PHE A 72 -1.36 -1.62 1.00
N SER A 73 -0.77 -2.39 0.09
CA SER A 73 -0.82 -3.85 0.09
C SER A 73 0.48 -4.41 -0.48
N VAL A 74 0.94 -5.53 0.07
CA VAL A 74 2.21 -6.15 -0.27
C VAL A 74 1.98 -7.46 -1.02
N GLU A 75 2.78 -7.66 -2.05
CA GLU A 75 2.90 -8.92 -2.78
C GLU A 75 4.38 -9.31 -2.81
N VAL A 76 4.67 -10.61 -2.70
CA VAL A 76 6.04 -11.13 -2.77
C VAL A 76 6.09 -12.21 -3.85
N GLU A 77 7.13 -12.16 -4.69
CA GLU A 77 7.39 -13.11 -5.76
C GLU A 77 8.82 -13.69 -5.63
N PRO A 78 9.03 -15.02 -5.62
CA PRO A 78 8.01 -16.06 -5.68
C PRO A 78 7.10 -16.06 -4.44
N GLU A 79 5.93 -16.69 -4.56
CA GLU A 79 4.97 -16.75 -3.46
C GLU A 79 5.62 -17.43 -2.24
N ASN A 80 5.44 -16.83 -1.06
CA ASN A 80 6.04 -17.25 0.21
C ASN A 80 7.58 -17.12 0.29
N ALA A 81 8.25 -16.38 -0.60
CA ALA A 81 9.69 -16.12 -0.47
C ALA A 81 10.05 -15.28 0.77
N ALA A 82 9.11 -14.46 1.24
CA ALA A 82 9.24 -13.69 2.46
C ALA A 82 7.88 -13.56 3.16
N LEU A 83 7.93 -13.50 4.49
CA LEU A 83 6.83 -13.08 5.35
C LEU A 83 6.94 -11.56 5.53
N VAL A 84 5.85 -10.85 5.29
CA VAL A 84 5.77 -9.40 5.50
C VAL A 84 4.57 -9.11 6.39
N ASP A 85 4.76 -8.30 7.42
CA ASP A 85 3.72 -7.91 8.35
C ASP A 85 3.74 -6.38 8.58
N PRO A 86 2.62 -5.67 8.34
CA PRO A 86 1.36 -6.18 7.80
C PRO A 86 1.40 -6.42 6.27
N LEU A 87 0.57 -7.33 5.74
CA LEU A 87 0.43 -7.51 4.28
C LEU A 87 -0.44 -6.44 3.62
N GLU A 88 -1.29 -5.77 4.38
CA GLU A 88 -2.11 -4.65 3.94
C GLU A 88 -2.39 -3.74 5.12
N GLY A 89 -2.59 -2.44 4.86
CA GLY A 89 -2.81 -1.48 5.92
C GLY A 89 -3.12 -0.09 5.39
N ASN A 90 -3.28 0.85 6.31
CA ASN A 90 -3.49 2.26 6.00
C ASN A 90 -2.16 3.00 6.07
N LEU A 91 -1.99 4.01 5.23
CA LEU A 91 -0.97 5.03 5.46
C LEU A 91 -1.45 5.95 6.58
N THR A 92 -0.51 6.42 7.39
CA THR A 92 -0.76 7.46 8.38
C THR A 92 -1.11 8.79 7.70
N PRO A 93 -1.63 9.80 8.44
CA PRO A 93 -1.93 11.12 7.88
C PRO A 93 -0.72 11.87 7.30
N ASP A 94 0.50 11.50 7.70
CA ASP A 94 1.77 11.99 7.15
C ASP A 94 2.29 11.16 5.95
N GLY A 95 1.53 10.16 5.51
CA GLY A 95 1.87 9.36 4.34
C GLY A 95 2.90 8.26 4.58
N SER A 96 3.07 7.84 5.84
CA SER A 96 4.04 6.82 6.22
C SER A 96 3.38 5.51 6.64
N ALA A 97 4.17 4.44 6.58
CA ALA A 97 3.87 3.14 7.17
C ALA A 97 5.17 2.34 7.27
N VAL A 98 5.26 1.48 8.29
CA VAL A 98 6.41 0.59 8.47
C VAL A 98 5.90 -0.84 8.41
N LEU A 99 6.61 -1.68 7.65
CA LEU A 99 6.35 -3.11 7.56
C LEU A 99 7.61 -3.87 7.90
N HIS A 100 7.46 -4.94 8.66
CA HIS A 100 8.55 -5.85 8.93
C HIS A 100 8.57 -6.95 7.87
N PHE A 101 9.75 -7.28 7.34
CA PHE A 101 9.94 -8.41 6.45
C PHE A 101 10.94 -9.40 7.03
N ARG A 102 10.68 -10.68 6.79
CA ARG A 102 11.62 -11.78 7.04
C ARG A 102 11.58 -12.76 5.89
N ARG A 103 12.74 -13.05 5.32
CA ARG A 103 12.89 -13.95 4.18
C ARG A 103 12.77 -15.38 4.63
N SER A 104 11.93 -16.14 3.94
CA SER A 104 11.75 -17.58 4.16
C SER A 104 12.66 -18.40 3.25
N SER A 105 13.21 -17.77 2.20
CA SER A 105 14.18 -18.37 1.28
C SER A 105 15.43 -17.49 1.14
N PRO A 106 16.63 -18.10 1.08
CA PRO A 106 17.86 -17.37 0.82
C PRO A 106 17.96 -16.87 -0.63
N SER A 107 17.13 -17.37 -1.55
CA SER A 107 17.16 -16.99 -2.97
C SER A 107 16.51 -15.64 -3.23
N ALA A 108 17.01 -14.93 -4.26
CA ALA A 108 16.47 -13.66 -4.72
C ALA A 108 14.94 -13.66 -4.87
N SER A 109 14.33 -12.53 -4.52
CA SER A 109 12.87 -12.34 -4.53
C SER A 109 12.51 -10.89 -4.84
N MET A 110 11.25 -10.64 -5.21
CA MET A 110 10.72 -9.31 -5.50
C MET A 110 9.57 -9.00 -4.55
N GLY A 111 9.70 -7.95 -3.75
CA GLY A 111 8.59 -7.33 -3.04
C GLY A 111 7.90 -6.28 -3.91
N ARG A 112 6.58 -6.27 -3.95
CA ARG A 112 5.77 -5.23 -4.58
C ARG A 112 4.82 -4.61 -3.56
N ILE A 113 4.98 -3.31 -3.32
CA ILE A 113 4.14 -2.57 -2.39
C ILE A 113 3.27 -1.63 -3.20
N ASN A 114 1.98 -1.94 -3.29
CA ASN A 114 0.98 -1.18 -4.02
C ASN A 114 0.30 -0.19 -3.07
N CYS A 115 0.48 1.10 -3.31
CA CYS A 115 -0.10 2.20 -2.56
C CYS A 115 -1.22 2.87 -3.34
N LYS A 116 -2.32 3.15 -2.63
CA LYS A 116 -3.43 3.99 -3.07
C LYS A 116 -3.40 5.27 -2.25
N VAL A 117 -3.06 6.37 -2.88
CA VAL A 117 -2.87 7.66 -2.21
C VAL A 117 -4.02 8.59 -2.60
N TYR A 118 -4.72 9.11 -1.59
CA TYR A 118 -5.77 10.12 -1.72
C TYR A 118 -5.32 11.40 -1.05
N TYR A 119 -5.38 12.51 -1.77
CA TYR A 119 -4.87 13.80 -1.31
C TYR A 119 -5.64 14.96 -1.97
N CYS A 120 -5.76 16.08 -1.28
CA CYS A 120 -6.42 17.29 -1.76
C CYS A 120 -5.78 18.53 -1.15
N LYS A 121 -6.11 19.70 -1.68
CA LYS A 121 -6.00 20.93 -0.90
C LYS A 121 -7.27 21.16 -0.11
N GLU A 122 -7.23 22.11 0.80
CA GLU A 122 -8.41 22.59 1.51
C GLU A 122 -9.45 23.12 0.52
N ASP A 123 -10.72 22.75 0.71
CA ASP A 123 -11.87 23.09 -0.15
C ASP A 123 -11.78 22.67 -1.64
N GLU A 124 -10.76 21.90 -2.03
CA GLU A 124 -10.61 21.34 -3.38
C GLU A 124 -11.01 19.84 -3.43
N VAL A 125 -11.25 19.34 -4.64
CA VAL A 125 -11.60 17.93 -4.86
C VAL A 125 -10.41 17.00 -4.56
N CYS A 126 -10.69 15.87 -3.90
CA CYS A 126 -9.72 14.80 -3.67
C CYS A 126 -9.23 14.15 -4.97
N LEU A 127 -7.91 14.09 -5.11
CA LEU A 127 -7.19 13.41 -6.17
C LEU A 127 -6.77 12.01 -5.72
N TYR A 128 -6.59 11.13 -6.70
CA TYR A 128 -6.10 9.77 -6.52
C TYR A 128 -4.79 9.55 -7.29
N GLN A 129 -3.81 8.98 -6.61
CA GLN A 129 -2.56 8.49 -7.19
C GLN A 129 -2.34 7.02 -6.83
N SER A 130 -2.14 6.20 -7.85
CA SER A 130 -1.69 4.81 -7.72
C SER A 130 -0.17 4.77 -7.78
N LEU A 131 0.49 4.10 -6.84
CA LEU A 131 1.94 3.98 -6.76
C LEU A 131 2.32 2.53 -6.46
N THR A 132 3.37 2.02 -7.09
CA THR A 132 3.92 0.70 -6.80
C THR A 132 5.42 0.81 -6.55
N PHE A 133 5.87 0.38 -5.37
CA PHE A 133 7.30 0.16 -5.12
C PHE A 133 7.67 -1.26 -5.51
N GLU A 134 8.66 -1.41 -6.38
CA GLU A 134 9.33 -2.68 -6.64
C GLU A 134 10.62 -2.76 -5.82
N VAL A 135 10.71 -3.77 -4.96
CA VAL A 135 11.81 -3.99 -4.03
C VAL A 135 12.49 -5.32 -4.37
N PRO A 136 13.44 -5.34 -5.32
CA PRO A 136 14.25 -6.53 -5.59
C PRO A 136 15.21 -6.82 -4.43
N PHE A 137 15.11 -8.03 -3.88
CA PHE A 137 16.05 -8.60 -2.92
C PHE A 137 17.03 -9.54 -3.64
N GLN A 138 18.31 -9.42 -3.31
CA GLN A 138 19.37 -10.30 -3.80
C GLN A 138 19.41 -11.59 -2.98
N ASP A 139 20.34 -12.51 -3.23
CA ASP A 139 20.50 -13.68 -2.36
C ASP A 139 20.90 -13.26 -0.94
N VAL A 140 20.41 -13.98 0.07
CA VAL A 140 20.70 -13.69 1.49
C VAL A 140 22.20 -13.80 1.74
N THR A 141 22.78 -12.79 2.38
CA THR A 141 24.14 -12.87 2.91
C THR A 141 24.11 -13.41 4.34
N PRO A 142 24.71 -14.57 4.64
CA PRO A 142 24.71 -15.12 5.99
C PRO A 142 25.33 -14.15 7.00
N GLY A 143 24.69 -13.99 8.16
CA GLY A 143 25.15 -13.06 9.20
C GLY A 143 24.89 -11.58 8.90
N SER A 144 24.06 -11.27 7.90
CA SER A 144 23.61 -9.89 7.66
C SER A 144 22.88 -9.32 8.87
N THR A 145 23.10 -8.05 9.17
CA THR A 145 22.27 -7.31 10.13
C THR A 145 20.89 -7.01 9.52
N PRO A 146 19.85 -6.83 10.36
CA PRO A 146 18.55 -6.37 9.90
C PRO A 146 18.64 -5.08 9.08
N ALA A 147 17.95 -5.03 7.94
CA ALA A 147 17.98 -3.87 7.06
C ALA A 147 16.92 -2.82 7.44
N GLU A 148 17.22 -1.55 7.18
CA GLU A 148 16.27 -0.44 7.22
C GLU A 148 16.15 0.17 5.83
N ILE A 149 15.04 -0.09 5.14
CA ILE A 149 14.87 0.25 3.73
C ILE A 149 13.76 1.29 3.62
N THR A 150 14.12 2.52 3.23
CA THR A 150 13.14 3.58 3.00
C THR A 150 12.62 3.51 1.57
N LEU A 151 11.30 3.64 1.41
CA LEU A 151 10.58 3.68 0.13
C LEU A 151 10.03 5.12 -0.07
N PRO A 152 10.87 6.08 -0.52
CA PRO A 152 10.48 7.47 -0.63
C PRO A 152 9.72 7.73 -1.93
N TYR A 153 8.68 8.56 -1.86
CA TYR A 153 8.04 9.12 -3.05
C TYR A 153 7.48 10.51 -2.77
N VAL A 154 7.57 11.40 -3.74
CA VAL A 154 6.90 12.71 -3.71
C VAL A 154 5.84 12.71 -4.79
N VAL A 155 4.58 12.84 -4.38
CA VAL A 155 3.45 12.95 -5.31
C VAL A 155 3.64 14.21 -6.13
N LYS A 156 3.59 14.07 -7.46
CA LYS A 156 3.63 15.22 -8.37
C LYS A 156 2.21 15.76 -8.51
N PRO A 157 1.98 17.07 -8.35
CA PRO A 157 0.69 17.65 -8.68
C PRO A 157 0.38 17.36 -10.15
N LYS A 158 -0.82 16.90 -10.43
CA LYS A 158 -1.35 16.94 -11.80
C LYS A 158 -1.78 18.39 -12.07
N ASN A 159 -0.83 19.29 -12.31
CA ASN A 159 -1.13 20.63 -12.83
C ASN A 159 -1.79 20.46 -14.22
N SER A 160 -2.87 21.15 -14.61
CA SER A 160 -3.62 22.30 -14.04
C SER A 160 -4.97 22.44 -14.79
N PRO A 161 -5.96 23.20 -14.28
CA PRO A 161 -7.23 23.42 -14.96
C PRO A 161 -7.05 24.46 -16.09
N ASP A 162 -6.75 24.04 -17.32
CA ASP A 162 -6.97 24.90 -18.50
C ASP A 162 -7.01 24.14 -19.84
N SER A 163 -7.87 23.14 -19.98
CA SER A 163 -8.14 22.50 -21.27
C SER A 163 -9.63 22.44 -21.62
N LEU A 164 -10.38 23.44 -21.16
CA LEU A 164 -11.67 23.79 -21.73
C LEU A 164 -11.59 25.20 -22.32
N GLN A 165 -10.68 25.39 -23.29
CA GLN A 165 -10.87 26.46 -24.27
C GLN A 165 -12.13 26.11 -25.07
N LEU A 166 -13.26 26.68 -24.64
CA LEU A 166 -14.46 26.75 -25.45
C LEU A 166 -14.10 27.51 -26.74
N PRO A 167 -14.40 26.99 -27.93
CA PRO A 167 -14.15 27.72 -29.16
C PRO A 167 -15.00 28.99 -29.17
N VAL A 168 -14.34 30.15 -29.22
CA VAL A 168 -14.98 31.42 -29.55
C VAL A 168 -15.36 31.36 -31.03
N THR A 169 -16.64 31.20 -31.31
CA THR A 169 -17.21 31.39 -32.65
C THR A 169 -17.29 32.90 -32.92
N HIS A 170 -16.52 33.38 -33.90
CA HIS A 170 -16.70 34.67 -34.55
C HIS A 170 -17.71 34.57 -35.70
#